data_AF-A0A126PEG7-F1
#
_entry.id   AF-A0A126PEG7-F1
#
_cell.length_a   1.000
_cell.length_b   1.000
_cell.length_c   1.000
_cell.angle_alpha   90.00
_cell.angle_beta   90.00
_cell.angle_gamma   90.00
#
_symmetry.space_group_name_H-M   'P 1'
#
loop_
_entity.id
_entity.type
_entity.pdbx_description
1 polymer ?
#
loop_
_entity_poly.entity_id
_entity_poly.type
_entity_poly.pdbx_seq_one_letter_code
_entity_poly.pdbx_strand_id
1 'polypeptide(L)'
;MGNHWRYKYTISGLPTDYIDVDVIGQGTLPDGQKANIWVSKIQSFNDTSYVVSNGGIVKVYNKPCWVCTEPMPYERMRYVLPLQTGNRWFTSAFYGDTTKVLGQSTLAVPAGTFANTYELSKTRGYVTNSRTNNRIWVTPGIGITKLNQAEFSLGGVIGNGLWELDSYSLK
;
A
#
# COMPACT_ATOMS: atom_id res chain seq x y z
N MET A 1 -5.88 -3.80 -17.12
CA MET A 1 -6.05 -2.35 -16.82
C MET A 1 -7.51 -2.12 -16.46
N GLY A 2 -7.80 -1.20 -15.55
CA GLY A 2 -9.17 -0.95 -15.11
C GLY A 2 -9.60 -1.70 -13.85
N ASN A 3 -8.63 -2.16 -13.04
CA ASN A 3 -8.93 -2.46 -11.64
C ASN A 3 -9.10 -1.14 -10.90
N HIS A 4 -10.11 -1.10 -10.04
CA HIS A 4 -10.48 0.06 -9.26
C HIS A 4 -10.85 -0.39 -7.84
N TRP A 5 -10.40 0.37 -6.86
CA TRP A 5 -10.80 0.24 -5.47
C TRP A 5 -11.17 1.60 -4.92
N ARG A 6 -12.29 1.67 -4.22
CA ARG A 6 -12.70 2.84 -3.45
C ARG A 6 -12.70 2.49 -1.98
N TYR A 7 -12.05 3.34 -1.19
CA TYR A 7 -11.96 3.18 0.25
C TYR A 7 -12.71 4.31 0.94
N LYS A 8 -13.54 3.96 1.91
CA LYS A 8 -14.02 4.91 2.91
C LYS A 8 -12.83 5.32 3.77
N TYR A 9 -12.56 6.62 3.82
CA TYR A 9 -11.41 7.19 4.51
C TYR A 9 -11.85 7.98 5.75
N THR A 10 -11.30 7.63 6.90
CA THR A 10 -11.64 8.22 8.19
C THR A 10 -10.38 8.68 8.93
N ILE A 11 -10.38 9.94 9.35
CA ILE A 11 -9.36 10.54 10.21
C ILE A 11 -10.07 11.07 11.46
N SER A 12 -9.49 10.85 12.63
CA SER A 12 -10.06 11.34 13.89
C SER A 12 -10.24 12.87 13.85
N GLY A 13 -11.45 13.34 14.16
CA GLY A 13 -11.77 14.76 14.22
C GLY A 13 -12.06 15.43 12.87
N LEU A 14 -12.07 14.67 11.76
CA LEU A 14 -12.42 15.18 10.43
C LEU A 14 -13.63 14.43 9.84
N PRO A 15 -14.39 15.05 8.92
CA PRO A 15 -15.43 14.35 8.17
C PRO A 15 -14.87 13.14 7.42
N THR A 16 -15.73 12.15 7.21
CA THR A 16 -15.41 11.01 6.33
C THR A 16 -15.23 11.48 4.88
N ASP A 17 -14.26 10.90 4.20
CA ASP A 17 -13.98 11.12 2.78
C ASP A 17 -13.76 9.78 2.06
N TYR A 18 -13.35 9.80 0.80
CA TYR A 18 -13.02 8.61 0.01
C TYR A 18 -11.65 8.71 -0.63
N ILE A 19 -11.05 7.53 -0.83
CA ILE A 19 -9.82 7.38 -1.59
C ILE A 19 -10.08 6.41 -2.73
N ASP A 20 -9.85 6.86 -3.95
CA ASP A 20 -9.96 6.04 -5.16
C ASP A 20 -8.58 5.60 -5.62
N VAL A 21 -8.40 4.31 -5.89
CA VAL A 21 -7.17 3.73 -6.41
C VAL A 21 -7.45 3.07 -7.75
N ASP A 22 -6.82 3.58 -8.81
CA ASP A 22 -7.05 3.18 -10.19
C ASP A 22 -5.77 2.58 -10.81
N VAL A 23 -5.88 1.43 -11.47
CA VAL A 23 -4.81 0.91 -12.36
C VAL A 23 -4.99 1.52 -13.75
N ILE A 24 -4.30 2.63 -13.99
CA ILE A 24 -4.47 3.47 -15.18
C ILE A 24 -3.57 3.09 -16.35
N GLY A 25 -2.52 2.30 -16.10
CA GLY A 25 -1.36 2.30 -16.97
C GLY A 25 -0.46 1.09 -16.82
N GLN A 26 0.43 0.94 -17.79
CA GLN A 26 1.68 0.20 -17.63
C GLN A 26 2.83 1.12 -18.00
N GLY A 27 3.97 0.94 -17.36
CA GLY A 27 5.20 1.67 -17.61
C GLY A 27 6.41 0.76 -17.43
N THR A 28 7.59 1.33 -17.68
CA THR A 28 8.86 0.63 -17.48
C THR A 28 9.65 1.36 -16.42
N LEU A 29 10.14 0.64 -15.42
CA LEU A 29 11.09 1.17 -14.44
C LEU A 29 12.48 1.34 -15.06
N PRO A 30 13.37 2.17 -14.49
CA PRO A 30 14.71 2.41 -15.05
C PRO A 30 15.58 1.16 -15.24
N ASP A 31 15.30 0.09 -14.49
CA ASP A 31 15.98 -1.20 -14.61
C ASP A 31 15.36 -2.12 -15.69
N GLY A 32 14.39 -1.63 -16.45
CA GLY A 32 13.71 -2.37 -17.53
C GLY A 32 12.50 -3.19 -17.08
N GLN A 33 12.18 -3.25 -15.78
CA GLN A 33 11.02 -4.00 -15.31
C GLN A 33 9.70 -3.33 -15.73
N LYS A 34 8.77 -4.14 -16.25
CA LYS A 34 7.39 -3.68 -16.51
C LYS A 34 6.64 -3.51 -15.20
N ALA A 35 6.00 -2.37 -15.02
CA ALA A 35 5.20 -2.04 -13.84
C ALA A 35 3.80 -1.59 -14.25
N ASN A 36 2.79 -1.96 -13.47
CA ASN A 36 1.48 -1.35 -13.55
C ASN A 36 1.52 0.03 -12.87
N ILE A 37 0.86 1.02 -13.44
CA ILE A 37 0.79 2.38 -12.89
C ILE A 37 -0.52 2.52 -12.15
N TRP A 38 -0.42 2.75 -10.85
CA TRP A 38 -1.54 2.95 -9.94
C TRP A 38 -1.62 4.43 -9.57
N VAL A 39 -2.83 5.00 -9.57
CA VAL A 39 -3.07 6.36 -9.09
C VAL A 39 -4.04 6.31 -7.93
N SER A 40 -3.62 6.84 -6.78
CA SER A 40 -4.45 7.04 -5.61
C SER A 40 -4.86 8.50 -5.52
N LYS A 41 -6.16 8.77 -5.52
CA LYS A 41 -6.73 10.11 -5.36
C LYS A 41 -7.16 10.27 -3.91
N ILE A 42 -6.47 11.14 -3.18
CA ILE A 42 -6.67 11.39 -1.76
C ILE A 42 -6.95 12.88 -1.61
N GLN A 43 -8.20 13.25 -1.32
CA GLN A 43 -8.62 14.65 -1.28
C GLN A 43 -8.26 15.38 -2.60
N SER A 44 -7.46 16.45 -2.54
CA SER A 44 -6.97 17.20 -3.69
C SER A 44 -5.62 16.72 -4.24
N PHE A 45 -5.08 15.61 -3.71
CA PHE A 45 -3.77 15.08 -4.06
C PHE A 45 -3.87 13.76 -4.85
N ASN A 46 -3.06 13.64 -5.90
CA ASN A 46 -2.90 12.40 -6.65
C ASN A 46 -1.51 11.81 -6.38
N ASP A 47 -1.47 10.62 -5.77
CA ASP A 47 -0.25 9.83 -5.61
C ASP A 47 -0.14 8.82 -6.76
N THR A 48 1.04 8.72 -7.38
CA THR A 48 1.29 7.77 -8.48
C THR A 48 2.31 6.74 -8.04
N SER A 49 1.93 5.47 -8.07
CA SER A 49 2.77 4.34 -7.71
C SER A 49 3.03 3.42 -8.90
N TYR A 50 4.24 2.85 -8.95
CA TYR A 50 4.63 1.85 -9.94
C TYR A 50 4.70 0.49 -9.25
N VAL A 51 3.85 -0.44 -9.68
CA VAL A 51 3.68 -1.74 -9.02
C VAL A 51 4.20 -2.85 -9.92
N VAL A 52 5.22 -3.56 -9.45
CA VAL A 52 5.78 -4.75 -10.10
C VAL A 52 5.33 -5.99 -9.34
N SER A 53 4.93 -7.02 -10.06
CA SER A 53 4.61 -8.34 -9.51
C SER A 53 5.37 -9.41 -10.29
N ASN A 54 6.29 -10.11 -9.63
CA ASN A 54 7.06 -11.20 -10.24
C ASN A 54 7.40 -12.28 -9.20
N GLY A 55 7.31 -13.56 -9.60
CA GLY A 55 7.79 -14.67 -8.77
C GLY A 55 7.26 -14.72 -7.33
N GLY A 56 6.01 -14.30 -7.10
CA GLY A 56 5.42 -14.22 -5.77
C GLY A 56 5.80 -12.98 -4.96
N ILE A 57 6.54 -12.02 -5.52
CA ILE A 57 6.86 -10.75 -4.85
C ILE A 57 6.09 -9.62 -5.54
N VAL A 58 5.43 -8.79 -4.74
CA VAL A 58 4.85 -7.52 -5.21
C VAL A 58 5.64 -6.37 -4.60
N LYS A 59 6.12 -5.46 -5.44
CA LYS A 59 6.86 -4.27 -5.02
C LYS A 59 6.14 -3.02 -5.50
N VAL A 60 6.02 -2.03 -4.63
CA VAL A 60 5.40 -0.74 -4.91
C VAL A 60 6.48 0.33 -4.81
N TYR A 61 6.67 1.07 -5.89
CA TYR A 61 7.65 2.13 -6.01
C TYR A 61 6.99 3.49 -6.14
N ASN A 62 7.72 4.53 -5.72
CA ASN A 62 7.40 5.91 -6.11
C ASN A 62 7.49 6.08 -7.64
N LYS A 63 6.98 7.22 -8.14
CA LYS A 63 7.20 7.65 -9.52
C LYS A 63 8.70 7.79 -9.81
N PRO A 64 9.26 7.16 -10.88
CA PRO A 64 10.64 7.36 -11.29
C PRO A 64 10.95 8.82 -11.62
N CYS A 65 12.18 9.25 -11.32
CA CYS A 65 12.69 10.56 -11.73
C CYS A 65 13.78 10.38 -12.79
N TRP A 66 13.39 10.49 -14.06
CA TRP A 66 14.28 10.23 -15.20
C TRP A 66 15.41 11.25 -15.38
N VAL A 67 15.33 12.39 -14.71
CA VAL A 67 16.34 13.46 -14.73
C VAL A 67 17.18 13.53 -13.45
N CYS A 68 16.88 12.68 -12.45
CA CYS A 68 17.61 12.64 -11.20
C CYS A 68 18.88 11.79 -11.32
N THR A 69 19.87 12.04 -10.46
CA THR A 69 21.11 11.26 -10.36
C THR A 69 20.86 9.77 -10.11
N GLU A 70 19.87 9.46 -9.28
CA GLU A 70 19.37 8.10 -9.05
C GLU A 70 18.00 7.96 -9.71
N PRO A 71 17.92 7.39 -10.93
CA PRO A 71 16.65 7.31 -11.65
C PRO A 71 15.71 6.29 -11.02
N MET A 72 16.24 5.25 -10.38
CA MET A 72 15.46 4.18 -9.76
C MET A 72 14.69 4.72 -8.55
N PRO A 73 13.35 4.69 -8.57
CA PRO A 73 12.58 5.16 -7.43
C PRO A 73 12.75 4.25 -6.23
N TYR A 74 12.56 4.83 -5.05
CA TYR A 74 12.52 4.09 -3.80
C TYR A 74 11.34 3.11 -3.74
N GLU A 75 11.62 1.91 -3.24
CA GLU A 75 10.61 0.92 -2.91
C GLU A 75 9.90 1.32 -1.61
N ARG A 76 8.60 1.61 -1.71
CA ARG A 76 7.77 2.00 -0.56
C ARG A 76 7.21 0.80 0.18
N MET A 77 6.89 -0.27 -0.54
CA MET A 77 6.20 -1.42 0.00
C MET A 77 6.60 -2.69 -0.74
N ARG A 78 6.73 -3.77 0.02
CA ARG A 78 6.93 -5.14 -0.48
C ARG A 78 5.86 -6.05 0.08
N TYR A 79 5.40 -7.01 -0.71
CA TYR A 79 4.65 -8.17 -0.26
C TYR A 79 5.32 -9.44 -0.78
N VAL A 80 5.45 -10.45 0.09
CA VAL A 80 5.94 -11.78 -0.28
C VAL A 80 4.76 -12.75 -0.21
N LEU A 81 4.42 -13.34 -1.35
CA LEU A 81 3.28 -14.21 -1.57
C LEU A 81 3.76 -15.66 -1.78
N PRO A 82 2.94 -16.67 -1.42
CA PRO A 82 1.67 -16.54 -0.70
C PRO A 82 1.87 -16.01 0.73
N LEU A 83 0.88 -15.25 1.23
CA LEU A 83 0.90 -14.78 2.61
C LEU A 83 0.69 -15.97 3.55
N GLN A 84 1.53 -16.07 4.57
CA GLN A 84 1.42 -17.10 5.61
C GLN A 84 1.72 -16.47 6.97
N THR A 85 0.93 -16.82 7.98
CA THR A 85 1.11 -16.33 9.35
C THR A 85 2.53 -16.61 9.84
N GLY A 86 3.17 -15.60 10.44
CA GLY A 86 4.55 -15.69 10.91
C GLY A 86 5.60 -15.23 9.89
N ASN A 87 5.27 -15.19 8.58
CA ASN A 87 6.18 -14.67 7.56
C ASN A 87 6.52 -13.20 7.84
N ARG A 88 7.77 -12.83 7.55
CA ARG A 88 8.28 -11.48 7.70
C ARG A 88 9.31 -11.14 6.64
N TRP A 89 9.41 -9.87 6.29
CA TRP A 89 10.38 -9.36 5.33
C TRP A 89 10.67 -7.88 5.60
N PHE A 90 11.72 -7.38 4.96
CA PHE A 90 12.15 -5.99 5.05
C PHE A 90 11.97 -5.28 3.71
N THR A 91 11.65 -3.99 3.73
CA THR A 91 11.79 -3.11 2.55
C THR A 91 13.17 -2.45 2.60
N SER A 92 13.82 -2.29 1.44
CA SER A 92 15.22 -1.82 1.36
C SER A 92 15.38 -0.31 1.51
N ALA A 93 14.29 0.47 1.54
CA ALA A 93 14.38 1.91 1.72
C ALA A 93 14.81 2.20 3.17
N PHE A 94 15.85 3.04 3.30
CA PHE A 94 16.43 3.58 4.52
C PHE A 94 15.69 3.19 5.81
N TYR A 95 16.36 2.35 6.60
CA TYR A 95 16.04 1.92 7.97
C TYR A 95 15.22 0.62 8.17
N GLY A 96 15.02 -0.20 7.14
CA GLY A 96 14.66 -1.61 7.33
C GLY A 96 13.33 -1.82 8.06
N ASP A 97 12.27 -1.17 7.59
CA ASP A 97 10.92 -1.44 8.08
C ASP A 97 10.60 -2.92 7.94
N THR A 98 10.08 -3.51 9.02
CA THR A 98 9.70 -4.92 9.03
C THR A 98 8.22 -5.04 8.75
N THR A 99 7.88 -5.79 7.71
CA THR A 99 6.52 -6.27 7.50
C THR A 99 6.42 -7.69 8.06
N LYS A 100 5.37 -7.97 8.85
CA LYS A 100 5.09 -9.29 9.43
C LYS A 100 3.62 -9.65 9.23
N VAL A 101 3.35 -10.87 8.81
CA VAL A 101 1.99 -11.43 8.77
C VAL A 101 1.63 -11.91 10.18
N LEU A 102 0.63 -11.27 10.78
CA LEU A 102 0.23 -11.50 12.17
C LEU A 102 -0.74 -12.66 12.32
N GLY A 103 -1.66 -12.79 11.37
CA GLY A 103 -2.75 -13.75 11.47
C GLY A 103 -3.63 -13.72 10.24
N GLN A 104 -4.59 -14.65 10.22
CA GLN A 104 -5.61 -14.77 9.19
C GLN A 104 -6.96 -14.81 9.87
N SER A 105 -7.91 -14.02 9.38
CA SER A 105 -9.26 -13.94 9.96
C SER A 105 -10.28 -13.52 8.90
N THR A 106 -11.55 -13.57 9.30
CA THR A 106 -12.63 -12.93 8.54
C THR A 106 -12.66 -11.44 8.87
N LEU A 107 -12.78 -10.59 7.84
CA LEU A 107 -12.88 -9.15 7.98
C LEU A 107 -14.19 -8.64 7.38
N ALA A 108 -14.94 -7.84 8.14
CA ALA A 108 -16.09 -7.10 7.64
C ALA A 108 -15.72 -5.62 7.41
N VAL A 109 -16.04 -5.11 6.22
CA VAL A 109 -15.88 -3.71 5.78
C VAL A 109 -17.12 -3.32 4.94
N PRO A 110 -17.32 -2.05 4.55
CA PRO A 110 -18.52 -1.65 3.80
C PRO A 110 -18.72 -2.42 2.48
N ALA A 111 -17.66 -2.81 1.78
CA ALA A 111 -17.73 -3.63 0.57
C ALA A 111 -18.21 -5.08 0.80
N GLY A 112 -18.31 -5.54 2.06
CA GLY A 112 -18.78 -6.87 2.42
C GLY A 112 -17.91 -7.56 3.48
N THR A 113 -18.12 -8.87 3.61
CA THR A 113 -17.37 -9.72 4.54
C THR A 113 -16.47 -10.67 3.77
N PHE A 114 -15.18 -10.64 4.08
CA PHE A 114 -14.14 -11.40 3.39
C PHE A 114 -13.49 -12.42 4.33
N ALA A 115 -13.63 -13.70 4.00
CA ALA A 115 -12.88 -14.77 4.66
C ALA A 115 -11.40 -14.75 4.19
N ASN A 116 -10.52 -15.41 4.96
CA ASN A 116 -9.11 -15.56 4.62
C ASN A 116 -8.35 -14.24 4.39
N THR A 117 -8.68 -13.22 5.18
CA THR A 117 -7.98 -11.93 5.16
C THR A 117 -6.76 -12.01 6.07
N TYR A 118 -5.58 -11.67 5.53
CA TYR A 118 -4.33 -11.64 6.28
C TYR A 118 -4.08 -10.26 6.87
N GLU A 119 -3.86 -10.19 8.18
CA GLU A 119 -3.42 -8.97 8.86
C GLU A 119 -1.88 -8.91 8.86
N LEU A 120 -1.34 -7.79 8.40
CA LEU A 120 0.08 -7.49 8.36
C LEU A 120 0.35 -6.29 9.27
N SER A 121 1.41 -6.34 10.07
CA SER A 121 2.02 -5.15 10.65
C SER A 121 3.18 -4.70 9.79
N LYS A 122 3.25 -3.41 9.48
CA LYS A 122 4.45 -2.78 8.94
C LYS A 122 4.94 -1.76 9.96
N THR A 123 6.08 -2.04 10.56
CA THR A 123 6.61 -1.23 11.64
C THR A 123 8.04 -0.80 11.37
N ARG A 124 8.29 0.48 11.60
CA ARG A 124 9.62 1.07 11.70
C ARG A 124 9.65 1.89 12.99
N GLY A 125 10.61 1.56 13.86
CA GLY A 125 10.88 2.37 15.06
C GLY A 125 11.20 3.82 14.69
N TYR A 126 11.27 4.70 15.68
CA TYR A 126 11.72 6.07 15.43
C TYR A 126 13.16 6.05 14.91
N VAL A 127 13.35 6.46 13.66
CA VAL A 127 14.68 6.70 13.10
C VAL A 127 14.75 8.14 12.64
N THR A 128 15.58 8.90 13.34
CA THR A 128 15.70 10.36 13.24
C THR A 128 14.33 11.02 13.42
N ASN A 129 13.69 11.47 12.33
CA ASN A 129 12.44 12.22 12.33
C ASN A 129 11.31 11.46 11.65
N SER A 130 11.41 10.13 11.59
CA SER A 130 10.44 9.29 10.90
C SER A 130 10.05 8.03 11.68
N ARG A 131 8.80 7.59 11.53
CA ARG A 131 8.29 6.32 12.07
C ARG A 131 7.15 5.78 11.22
N THR A 132 6.90 4.48 11.32
CA THR A 132 5.80 3.80 10.62
C THR A 132 5.19 2.77 11.57
N ASN A 133 3.86 2.76 11.69
CA ASN A 133 3.14 1.77 12.48
C ASN A 133 1.81 1.42 11.82
N ASN A 134 1.88 0.78 10.64
CA ASN A 134 0.69 0.48 9.87
C ASN A 134 0.15 -0.91 10.21
N ARG A 135 -1.17 -1.05 10.11
CA ARG A 135 -1.87 -2.34 10.06
C ARG A 135 -2.56 -2.47 8.72
N ILE A 136 -2.33 -3.57 8.02
CA ILE A 136 -2.75 -3.76 6.63
C ILE A 136 -3.48 -5.08 6.55
N TRP A 137 -4.69 -5.09 6.03
CA TRP A 137 -5.46 -6.30 5.79
C TRP A 137 -5.51 -6.56 4.30
N VAL A 138 -5.03 -7.74 3.91
CA VAL A 138 -4.92 -8.16 2.51
C VAL A 138 -5.78 -9.41 2.30
N THR A 139 -6.71 -9.33 1.37
CA THR A 139 -7.55 -10.45 0.96
C THR A 139 -7.07 -10.98 -0.39
N PRO A 140 -6.69 -12.27 -0.50
CA PRO A 140 -6.29 -12.87 -1.76
C PRO A 140 -7.36 -12.66 -2.85
N GLY A 141 -6.91 -12.33 -4.07
CA GLY A 141 -7.80 -12.05 -5.20
C GLY A 141 -8.43 -10.66 -5.19
N ILE A 142 -8.41 -9.92 -4.08
CA ILE A 142 -8.97 -8.56 -3.99
C ILE A 142 -7.88 -7.50 -3.80
N GLY A 143 -6.89 -7.77 -2.94
CA GLY A 143 -5.86 -6.80 -2.56
C GLY A 143 -6.05 -6.27 -1.14
N ILE A 144 -5.70 -5.01 -0.90
CA ILE A 144 -5.88 -4.37 0.41
C ILE A 144 -7.37 -4.16 0.66
N THR A 145 -7.91 -4.72 1.72
CA THR A 145 -9.33 -4.55 2.10
C THR A 145 -9.51 -3.59 3.27
N LYS A 146 -8.46 -3.40 4.08
CA LYS A 146 -8.40 -2.37 5.12
C LYS A 146 -6.96 -1.93 5.34
N LEU A 147 -6.76 -0.66 5.63
CA LEU A 147 -5.47 -0.08 5.99
C LEU A 147 -5.67 0.91 7.13
N ASN A 148 -4.92 0.72 8.22
CA ASN A 148 -4.69 1.76 9.20
C ASN A 148 -3.27 2.29 9.00
N GLN A 149 -3.14 3.46 8.38
CA GLN A 149 -1.86 4.10 8.12
C GLN A 149 -1.54 5.08 9.25
N ALA A 150 -0.41 4.88 9.91
CA ALA A 150 0.09 5.74 10.96
C ALA A 150 1.59 5.97 10.77
N GLU A 151 1.90 6.94 9.92
CA GLU A 151 3.26 7.30 9.54
C GLU A 151 3.61 8.72 9.98
N PHE A 152 4.90 8.96 10.19
CA PHE A 152 5.42 10.30 10.46
C PHE A 152 6.74 10.46 9.73
N SER A 153 6.93 11.63 9.12
CA SER A 153 8.20 12.01 8.49
C SER A 153 8.30 13.53 8.47
N LEU A 154 8.92 14.14 9.49
CA LEU A 154 8.95 15.59 9.70
C LEU A 154 7.55 16.26 9.71
N GLY A 155 6.49 15.47 9.87
CA GLY A 155 5.11 15.86 9.70
C GLY A 155 4.20 14.64 9.46
N GLY A 156 2.89 14.88 9.44
CA GLY A 156 1.91 13.87 9.05
C GLY A 156 2.09 13.49 7.59
N VAL A 157 2.00 12.20 7.29
CA VAL A 157 2.07 11.69 5.91
C VAL A 157 0.66 11.66 5.33
N ILE A 158 0.52 12.07 4.07
CA ILE A 158 -0.74 12.00 3.32
C ILE A 158 -1.26 10.55 3.36
N GLY A 159 -2.54 10.39 3.62
CA GLY A 159 -3.17 9.08 3.75
C GLY A 159 -3.13 8.49 5.17
N ASN A 160 -2.51 9.16 6.14
CA ASN A 160 -2.65 8.75 7.55
C ASN A 160 -4.13 8.69 7.96
N GLY A 161 -4.55 7.58 8.57
CA GLY A 161 -5.95 7.34 8.93
C GLY A 161 -6.39 5.92 8.61
N LEU A 162 -7.70 5.70 8.71
CA LEU A 162 -8.35 4.41 8.46
C LEU A 162 -8.98 4.38 7.07
N TRP A 163 -8.65 3.35 6.31
CA TRP A 163 -9.16 3.07 4.97
C TRP A 163 -9.89 1.74 5.05
N GLU A 164 -11.17 1.73 4.71
CA GLU A 164 -11.97 0.51 4.65
C GLU A 164 -12.54 0.36 3.26
N LEU A 165 -12.36 -0.81 2.64
CA LEU A 165 -12.83 -1.02 1.28
C LEU A 165 -14.35 -0.83 1.23
N ASP A 166 -14.77 0.09 0.37
CA ASP A 166 -16.16 0.47 0.18
C ASP A 166 -16.75 -0.18 -1.07
N SER A 167 -15.99 -0.17 -2.17
CA SER A 167 -16.34 -0.87 -3.40
C SER A 167 -15.09 -1.18 -4.22
N TYR A 168 -15.19 -2.14 -5.14
CA TYR A 168 -14.10 -2.51 -6.03
C TYR A 168 -14.61 -3.13 -7.33
N SER A 169 -13.80 -3.04 -8.38
CA SER A 169 -14.02 -3.68 -9.68
C SER A 169 -12.69 -4.22 -10.19
N LEU A 170 -12.63 -5.51 -10.50
CA LEU A 170 -11.41 -6.19 -10.99
C LEU A 170 -11.65 -6.67 -12.43
N LYS A 171 -10.63 -6.53 -13.28
CA LYS A 171 -10.64 -6.95 -14.68
C LYS A 171 -9.46 -7.87 -14.99
#